data_AF-A0A8S7NPJ5-F1
#
_entry.id   AF-A0A8S7NPJ5-F1
#
_cell.length_a   1.000
_cell.length_b   1.000
_cell.length_c   1.000
_cell.angle_alpha   90.00
_cell.angle_beta   90.00
_cell.angle_gamma   90.00
#
_symmetry.space_group_name_H-M   'P 1'
#
loop_
_entity.id
_entity.type
_entity.pdbx_description
1 polymer ?
#
loop_
_entity_poly.entity_id
_entity_poly.type
_entity_poly.pdbx_seq_one_letter_code
_entity_poly.pdbx_strand_id
1 'polypeptide(L)'
;MTDKQITEVISLPPGTVVFDRLVYERECKALTGLCRMSRWRMEQAGAFPVPRQPDGTRNAWLLSELVAWARSRPRADHGPDTCNEEASDYVTLTSAEELLCRAKEILDAV
;
A
#
# COMPACT_ATOMS: atom_id res chain seq x y z
N MET A 1 -1.43 -23.29 12.43
CA MET A 1 -1.65 -22.12 11.57
C MET A 1 -0.62 -21.09 11.93
N THR A 2 0.53 -21.12 11.25
CA THR A 2 1.56 -20.08 11.31
C THR A 2 2.29 -20.11 9.98
N ASP A 3 2.37 -18.93 9.40
CA ASP A 3 2.52 -18.65 7.99
C ASP A 3 3.92 -19.04 7.48
N LYS A 4 3.95 -20.04 6.59
CA LYS A 4 5.15 -20.43 5.84
C LYS A 4 5.11 -19.83 4.43
N GLN A 5 4.82 -18.54 4.29
CA GLN A 5 4.97 -17.86 3.00
C GLN A 5 6.29 -17.08 2.96
N ILE A 6 7.36 -17.85 2.73
CA ILE A 6 8.32 -17.58 1.67
C ILE A 6 8.98 -16.18 1.75
N THR A 7 9.91 -16.06 2.69
CA THR A 7 11.16 -15.33 2.43
C THR A 7 12.18 -16.34 1.92
N GLU A 8 11.89 -16.95 0.77
CA GLU A 8 12.92 -17.68 0.03
C GLU A 8 13.78 -16.64 -0.68
N VAL A 9 14.91 -16.40 -0.05
CA VAL A 9 16.17 -15.97 -0.66
C VAL A 9 16.18 -16.43 -2.12
N ILE A 10 16.06 -15.48 -3.03
CA ILE A 10 16.11 -15.74 -4.47
C ILE A 10 17.52 -16.24 -4.79
N SER A 11 17.68 -17.56 -4.80
CA SER A 11 18.90 -18.22 -5.22
C SER A 11 18.96 -18.17 -6.76
N LEU A 12 19.31 -17.01 -7.31
CA LEU A 12 19.47 -16.79 -8.75
C LEU A 12 20.69 -17.59 -9.25
N PRO A 13 20.56 -18.44 -10.29
CA PRO A 13 21.71 -19.10 -10.87
C PRO A 13 22.64 -18.07 -11.53
N PRO A 14 23.97 -18.24 -11.44
CA PRO A 14 24.95 -17.35 -12.06
C PRO A 14 24.83 -17.49 -13.59
N GLY A 15 24.07 -16.56 -14.19
CA GLY A 15 23.71 -16.59 -15.61
C GLY A 15 22.30 -16.08 -15.89
N THR A 16 21.44 -15.93 -14.87
CA THR A 16 20.13 -15.28 -15.05
C THR A 16 20.32 -13.78 -15.18
N VAL A 17 20.17 -13.28 -16.40
CA VAL A 17 20.03 -11.85 -16.67
C VAL A 17 18.74 -11.40 -15.98
N VAL A 18 18.86 -10.60 -14.91
CA VAL A 18 17.69 -9.98 -14.27
C VAL A 18 17.14 -8.98 -15.27
N PHE A 19 16.10 -9.38 -16.02
CA PHE A 19 15.38 -8.47 -16.89
C PHE A 19 14.54 -7.56 -16.01
N ASP A 20 15.06 -6.36 -15.80
CA ASP A 20 14.33 -5.33 -15.10
C ASP A 20 13.15 -4.88 -15.97
N ARG A 21 11.94 -4.90 -15.40
CA ARG A 21 10.71 -4.68 -16.15
C ARG A 21 10.65 -3.22 -16.61
N LEU A 22 10.43 -3.02 -17.91
CA LEU A 22 10.19 -1.69 -18.46
C LEU A 22 8.78 -1.22 -18.12
N VAL A 23 8.71 -0.04 -17.54
CA VAL A 23 7.48 0.65 -17.15
C VAL A 23 7.24 1.80 -18.12
N TYR A 24 6.11 1.76 -18.82
CA TYR A 24 5.71 2.83 -19.73
C TYR A 24 4.97 3.95 -19.00
N GLU A 25 4.73 5.07 -19.70
CA GLU A 25 4.14 6.28 -19.12
C GLU A 25 2.82 6.06 -18.35
N ARG A 26 1.90 5.21 -18.84
CA ARG A 26 0.62 4.94 -18.15
C ARG A 26 0.85 4.30 -16.79
N GLU A 27 1.77 3.34 -16.72
CA GLU A 27 2.10 2.60 -15.51
C GLU A 27 2.96 3.46 -14.59
N CYS A 28 3.90 4.24 -15.13
CA CYS A 28 4.69 5.22 -14.38
C CYS A 28 3.79 6.25 -13.69
N LYS A 29 2.74 6.74 -14.37
CA LYS A 29 1.73 7.61 -13.78
C LYS A 29 0.97 6.92 -12.64
N ALA A 30 0.62 5.65 -12.80
CA ALA A 30 -0.08 4.89 -11.76
C ALA A 30 0.81 4.64 -10.52
N LEU A 31 2.09 4.32 -10.74
CA LEU A 31 3.06 4.02 -9.67
C LEU A 31 3.48 5.27 -8.90
N THR A 32 3.76 6.36 -9.60
CA THR A 32 4.30 7.58 -8.98
C THR A 32 3.23 8.61 -8.64
N GLY A 33 2.03 8.50 -9.22
CA GLY A 33 0.97 9.51 -9.12
C GLY A 33 1.27 10.82 -9.85
N LEU A 34 2.44 10.93 -10.51
CA LEU A 34 2.91 12.18 -11.10
C LEU A 34 2.46 12.36 -12.54
N CYS A 35 1.98 13.57 -12.86
CA CYS A 35 1.66 13.94 -14.23
C CYS A 35 2.95 14.07 -15.07
N ARG A 36 2.79 14.00 -16.41
CA ARG A 36 3.90 14.08 -17.38
C ARG A 36 4.77 15.33 -17.20
N MET A 37 4.14 16.50 -17.02
CA MET A 37 4.86 17.75 -16.84
C MET A 37 5.64 17.80 -15.53
N SER A 38 5.09 17.25 -14.44
CA SER A 38 5.82 17.18 -13.17
C SER A 38 7.05 16.29 -13.29
N ARG A 39 6.93 15.12 -13.95
CA ARG A 39 8.07 14.24 -14.25
C ARG A 39 9.13 14.98 -15.05
N TRP A 40 8.76 15.66 -16.14
CA TRP A 40 9.70 16.45 -16.93
C TRP A 40 10.43 17.53 -16.12
N ARG A 41 9.73 18.26 -15.24
CA ARG A 41 10.37 19.25 -14.36
C ARG A 41 11.37 18.61 -13.39
N MET A 42 11.06 17.43 -12.85
CA MET A 42 11.98 16.73 -11.95
C MET A 42 13.14 16.06 -12.67
N GLU A 43 12.94 15.62 -13.92
CA GLU A 43 14.01 15.15 -14.80
C GLU A 43 15.02 16.29 -15.03
N GLN A 44 14.54 17.50 -15.33
CA GLN A 44 15.40 18.69 -15.45
C GLN A 44 16.10 19.06 -14.13
N ALA A 45 15.43 18.84 -12.99
CA ALA A 45 16.01 19.05 -11.66
C ALA A 45 16.94 17.91 -11.20
N GLY A 46 17.10 16.83 -11.99
CA GLY A 46 17.88 15.64 -11.61
C GLY A 46 17.27 14.82 -10.47
N ALA A 47 16.02 15.11 -10.09
CA ALA A 47 15.31 14.47 -8.99
C ALA A 47 14.47 13.26 -9.41
N PHE A 48 14.39 12.96 -10.71
CA PHE A 48 13.64 11.84 -11.28
C PHE A 48 14.49 11.09 -12.30
N PRO A 49 14.39 9.74 -12.41
CA PRO A 49 15.17 8.97 -13.38
C PRO A 49 14.85 9.38 -14.81
N VAL A 50 15.88 9.47 -15.64
CA VAL A 50 15.75 9.85 -17.05
C VAL A 50 15.05 8.72 -17.83
N PRO A 51 13.99 9.02 -18.61
CA PRO A 51 13.34 8.02 -19.45
C PRO A 51 14.30 7.45 -20.49
N ARG A 52 14.27 6.14 -20.66
CA ARG A 52 14.97 5.42 -21.71
C ARG A 52 14.03 5.19 -22.88
N GLN A 53 14.57 5.20 -24.09
CA GLN A 53 13.80 4.91 -25.31
C GLN A 53 14.18 3.52 -25.85
N PRO A 54 13.51 2.44 -25.41
CA PRO A 54 13.84 1.09 -25.87
C PRO A 54 13.57 0.89 -27.36
N ASP A 55 12.62 1.64 -27.94
CA ASP A 55 12.14 1.48 -29.32
C ASP A 55 12.20 2.80 -30.10
N GLY A 56 12.99 3.78 -29.63
CA GLY A 56 13.17 5.11 -30.25
C GLY A 56 11.95 6.05 -30.25
N THR A 57 10.74 5.51 -30.08
CA THR A 57 9.48 6.28 -30.12
C THR A 57 8.84 6.43 -28.73
N ARG A 58 9.01 5.43 -27.87
CA ARG A 58 8.34 5.36 -26.57
C ARG A 58 9.34 5.58 -25.46
N ASN A 59 8.95 6.38 -24.47
CA ASN A 59 9.71 6.55 -23.23
C ASN A 59 9.29 5.46 -22.23
N ALA A 60 10.28 4.78 -21.66
CA ALA A 60 10.11 3.77 -20.64
C ALA A 60 11.15 3.97 -19.52
N TRP A 61 10.80 3.56 -18.32
CA TRP A 61 11.68 3.57 -17.16
C TRP A 61 11.91 2.15 -16.69
N LEU A 62 13.02 1.91 -15.99
CA LEU A 62 13.18 0.67 -15.26
C LEU A 62 12.33 0.69 -14.00
N LEU A 63 11.67 -0.43 -13.70
CA LEU A 63 10.90 -0.56 -12.47
C LEU A 63 11.81 -0.39 -11.25
N SER A 64 13.03 -0.94 -11.27
CA SER A 64 13.97 -0.76 -10.16
C SER A 64 14.30 0.72 -9.89
N GLU A 65 14.50 1.53 -10.93
CA GLU A 65 14.80 2.96 -10.81
C GLU A 65 13.63 3.72 -10.20
N LEU A 66 12.40 3.44 -10.65
CA LEU A 66 11.18 4.05 -10.10
C LEU A 66 10.95 3.66 -8.64
N VAL A 67 11.19 2.39 -8.29
CA VAL A 67 11.06 1.90 -6.91
C VAL A 67 12.15 2.51 -6.02
N ALA A 68 13.40 2.58 -6.49
CA ALA A 68 14.50 3.21 -5.77
C ALA A 68 14.22 4.71 -5.54
N TRP A 69 13.70 5.41 -6.55
CA TRP A 69 13.25 6.79 -6.44
C TRP A 69 12.11 6.96 -5.44
N ALA A 70 11.12 6.08 -5.45
CA ALA A 70 10.03 6.14 -4.48
C ALA A 70 10.53 5.93 -3.04
N ARG A 71 11.53 5.05 -2.87
CA ARG A 71 12.18 4.76 -1.57
C ARG A 71 13.09 5.89 -1.09
N SER A 72 13.69 6.68 -1.98
CA SER A 72 14.56 7.79 -1.58
C SER A 72 13.79 9.00 -1.06
N ARG A 73 12.48 9.07 -1.32
CA ARG A 73 11.62 10.12 -0.79
C ARG A 73 11.34 9.91 0.69
N PRO A 74 11.35 10.98 1.51
CA PRO A 74 10.96 10.89 2.90
C PRO A 74 9.51 10.38 2.96
N ARG A 75 9.27 9.39 3.83
CA ARG A 75 7.90 8.99 4.15
C ARG A 75 7.22 10.23 4.76
N ALA A 76 6.01 10.53 4.29
CA ALA A 76 5.20 11.50 4.98
C ALA A 76 5.02 10.97 6.40
N ASP A 77 5.44 11.75 7.37
CA ASP A 77 5.20 11.46 8.77
C ASP A 77 3.73 11.80 9.02
N HIS A 78 2.86 10.86 8.61
CA HIS A 78 1.51 10.84 9.13
C HIS A 78 1.74 10.52 10.61
N GLY A 79 1.64 11.56 11.47
CA GLY A 79 1.68 11.39 12.92
C GLY A 79 0.78 10.22 13.32
N PRO A 80 1.03 9.60 14.50
CA PRO A 80 0.48 8.29 14.86
C PRO A 80 -0.97 8.22 14.39
N ASP A 81 -1.26 7.23 13.54
CA ASP A 81 -2.58 7.05 12.96
C ASP A 81 -3.57 6.86 14.11
N THR A 82 -4.11 7.97 14.63
CA THR A 82 -5.23 7.96 15.57
C THR A 82 -6.48 7.75 14.73
N CYS A 83 -6.52 6.65 13.97
CA CYS A 83 -7.77 5.98 13.77
C CYS A 83 -8.17 5.50 15.15
N ASN A 84 -9.01 6.30 15.82
CA ASN A 84 -9.70 5.91 17.04
C ASN A 84 -10.29 4.51 16.81
N GLU A 85 -9.66 3.52 17.43
CA GLU A 85 -10.21 2.19 17.67
C GLU A 85 -11.29 2.27 18.77
N GLU A 86 -12.04 3.38 18.79
CA GLU A 86 -13.09 3.74 19.75
C GLU A 86 -14.27 4.36 18.99
N ALA A 87 -14.77 3.64 17.99
CA ALA A 87 -16.13 3.79 17.49
C ALA A 87 -16.67 2.46 16.94
N SER A 88 -16.28 1.36 17.59
CA SER A 88 -16.97 0.07 17.46
C SER A 88 -17.32 -0.47 18.85
N ASP A 89 -17.91 0.39 19.70
CA ASP A 89 -18.66 -0.01 20.89
C ASP A 89 -20.07 -0.50 20.52
N TYR A 90 -20.21 -1.18 19.37
CA TYR A 90 -21.43 -1.92 19.08
C TYR A 90 -21.20 -3.36 19.57
N VAL A 91 -22.04 -3.80 20.50
CA VAL A 91 -22.08 -5.15 21.11
C VAL A 91 -21.07 -5.36 22.24
N THR A 92 -21.48 -5.06 23.47
CA THR A 92 -21.71 -6.08 24.53
C THR A 92 -22.43 -5.43 25.71
N LEU A 93 -23.69 -4.99 25.55
CA LEU A 93 -24.63 -4.83 26.66
C LEU A 93 -26.05 -5.13 26.16
N THR A 94 -26.29 -6.41 25.94
CA THR A 94 -27.63 -6.97 26.21
C THR A 94 -27.36 -8.23 27.01
N SER A 95 -26.85 -7.95 28.22
CA SER A 95 -26.59 -8.93 29.26
C SER A 95 -27.86 -9.75 29.45
N ALA A 96 -27.75 -11.07 29.48
CA ALA A 96 -28.88 -11.98 29.78
C ALA A 96 -29.64 -11.58 31.07
N GLU A 97 -28.99 -10.78 31.91
CA GLU A 97 -29.50 -10.12 33.10
C GLU A 97 -30.68 -9.16 32.81
N GLU A 98 -30.66 -8.41 31.70
CA GLU A 98 -31.75 -7.49 31.32
C GLU A 98 -33.01 -8.24 30.89
N LEU A 99 -32.85 -9.37 30.18
CA LEU A 99 -33.95 -10.23 29.78
C LEU A 99 -34.51 -11.02 30.97
N LEU A 100 -33.66 -11.45 31.90
CA LEU A 100 -34.09 -12.10 33.14
C LEU A 100 -34.85 -11.14 34.06
N CYS A 101 -34.43 -9.87 34.15
CA CYS A 101 -35.15 -8.85 34.90
C CYS A 101 -36.56 -8.61 34.33
N ARG A 102 -36.70 -8.48 33.00
CA ARG A 102 -38.02 -8.33 32.36
C ARG A 102 -38.90 -9.58 32.47
N ALA A 103 -38.32 -10.77 32.40
CA ALA A 103 -39.08 -12.02 32.54
C ALA A 103 -39.60 -12.21 33.97
N LYS A 104 -38.83 -11.76 34.98
CA LYS A 104 -39.23 -11.84 36.39
C LYS A 104 -40.39 -10.89 36.73
N GLU A 105 -40.40 -9.67 36.18
CA GLU A 105 -41.51 -8.72 36.37
C GLU A 105 -42.86 -9.26 35.87
N ILE A 106 -42.87 -10.09 34.84
CA ILE A 106 -44.11 -10.65 34.27
C ILE A 106 -44.68 -11.75 35.16
N LEU A 107 -43.84 -12.53 35.86
CA LEU A 107 -44.31 -13.59 36.75
C LEU A 107 -44.79 -13.08 38.12
N ASP A 108 -44.23 -11.98 38.62
CA ASP A 108 -44.65 -11.38 39.90
C ASP A 108 -45.95 -10.53 39.76
N ALA A 109 -46.48 -10.35 38.54
CA ALA A 109 -47.69 -9.58 38.25
C ALA A 109 -48.96 -10.43 38.01
N VAL A 110 -48.88 -11.76 38.21
CA VAL A 110 -50.00 -12.72 38.14
C VAL A 110 -50.26 -13.31 39.52
#